data_AF-A0A2E8Q026-F1
#
_entry.id   AF-A0A2E8Q026-F1
#
_cell.length_a   1.000
_cell.length_b   1.000
_cell.length_c   1.000
_cell.angle_alpha   90.00
_cell.angle_beta   90.00
_cell.angle_gamma   90.00
#
_symmetry.space_group_name_H-M   'P 1'
#
loop_
_entity.id
_entity.type
_entity.pdbx_description
1 polymer ?
#
loop_
_entity_poly.entity_id
_entity_poly.type
_entity_poly.pdbx_seq_one_letter_code
_entity_poly.pdbx_strand_id
1 'polypeptide(L)'
;MSARVQKKIEDYRKDRSLQQDFLQQCRTVPVEAVLWPEKYSSHFPADYMIKRGKKEFPYPLLETEDRIKVLQGLFHHWAGADADSPEHPLVLCYYLNEYQKQFRPRQKKKGSALQRATRTVLNEKKGKNVSAAELKRREKEKEKEKHYKKLQTLKNKLPVDKTFKKAESSEIQWAIFLALRDLVRDRGELLEGAHEVPAERVRDVKTSDNDLKKRLEEVLEESDDLRAQLKRETTRADLLEEEVQRLAEQIISSPTTIVTRGDASEMESLKQEYNLLSQKYDALVSKNIDLANRLNRVDQAVRLEQVLDNIRDRVNSIIRSGVLKEEILLSRIGSEVEQLQRARIYLGRALFDMGMLYLRMGKKEAAFQELRAARELGVEDPEADRFLQSVRS
;
A
#
# COMPACT_ATOMS: atom_id res chain seq x y z
N MET A 1 3.74 -31.35 -11.30
CA MET A 1 4.74 -30.26 -11.29
C MET A 1 6.12 -30.91 -11.30
N SER A 2 7.12 -30.38 -12.00
CA SER A 2 8.46 -31.00 -12.04
C SER A 2 9.19 -30.79 -10.71
N ALA A 3 9.95 -31.78 -10.23
CA ALA A 3 10.74 -31.68 -9.01
C ALA A 3 11.72 -30.48 -9.03
N ARG A 4 12.22 -30.12 -10.22
CA ARG A 4 13.09 -28.95 -10.41
C ARG A 4 12.35 -27.62 -10.16
N VAL A 5 11.07 -27.56 -10.50
CA VAL A 5 10.22 -26.38 -10.25
C VAL A 5 9.88 -26.25 -8.78
N GLN A 6 9.52 -27.37 -8.12
CA GLN A 6 9.25 -27.38 -6.69
C GLN A 6 10.46 -26.93 -5.88
N LYS A 7 11.67 -27.38 -6.26
CA LYS A 7 12.90 -26.93 -5.62
C LYS A 7 13.10 -25.41 -5.74
N LYS A 8 12.89 -24.83 -6.93
CA LYS A 8 12.96 -23.37 -7.12
C LYS A 8 11.97 -22.60 -6.24
N ILE A 9 10.74 -23.10 -6.12
CA ILE A 9 9.70 -22.49 -5.27
C ILE A 9 10.12 -22.57 -3.79
N GLU A 10 10.64 -23.71 -3.34
CA GLU A 10 11.13 -23.88 -1.97
C GLU A 10 12.33 -22.98 -1.67
N ASP A 11 13.26 -22.85 -2.60
CA ASP A 11 14.43 -21.97 -2.46
C ASP A 11 13.98 -20.50 -2.34
N TYR A 12 13.04 -20.06 -3.18
CA TYR A 12 12.41 -18.74 -3.07
C TYR A 12 11.70 -18.54 -1.73
N ARG A 13 10.98 -19.54 -1.21
CA ARG A 13 10.29 -19.44 0.09
C ARG A 13 11.24 -19.28 1.27
N LYS A 14 12.47 -19.77 1.15
CA LYS A 14 13.50 -19.65 2.19
C LYS A 14 14.27 -18.34 2.10
N ASP A 15 14.44 -17.81 0.90
CA ASP A 15 15.21 -16.60 0.66
C ASP A 15 14.34 -15.33 0.72
N ARG A 16 14.55 -14.54 1.78
CA ARG A 16 13.82 -13.28 1.99
C ARG A 16 14.25 -12.19 1.02
N SER A 17 15.50 -12.20 0.54
CA SER A 17 15.99 -11.23 -0.45
C SER A 17 15.26 -11.43 -1.76
N LEU A 18 15.22 -12.68 -2.26
CA LEU A 18 14.50 -13.01 -3.51
C LEU A 18 13.01 -12.66 -3.44
N GLN A 19 12.37 -12.83 -2.27
CA GLN A 19 10.98 -12.41 -2.06
C GLN A 19 10.80 -10.89 -2.15
N GLN A 20 11.72 -10.13 -1.56
CA GLN A 20 11.67 -8.67 -1.61
C GLN A 20 11.98 -8.14 -3.01
N ASP A 21 12.96 -8.71 -3.70
CA ASP A 21 13.34 -8.34 -5.06
C ASP A 21 12.17 -8.59 -6.03
N PHE A 22 11.54 -9.78 -5.94
CA PHE A 22 10.37 -10.08 -6.74
C PHE A 22 9.18 -9.16 -6.42
N LEU A 23 8.96 -8.83 -5.14
CA LEU A 23 7.90 -7.90 -4.76
C LEU A 23 8.17 -6.49 -5.29
N GLN A 24 9.42 -6.02 -5.28
CA GLN A 24 9.79 -4.73 -5.88
C GLN A 24 9.50 -4.70 -7.38
N GLN A 25 9.83 -5.78 -8.09
CA GLN A 25 9.51 -5.89 -9.52
C GLN A 25 8.00 -5.88 -9.77
N CYS A 26 7.21 -6.54 -8.91
CA CYS A 26 5.75 -6.50 -9.04
C CYS A 26 5.16 -5.09 -8.84
N ARG A 27 5.87 -4.16 -8.20
CA ARG A 27 5.41 -2.77 -8.02
C ARG A 27 5.52 -1.94 -9.29
N THR A 28 6.43 -2.30 -10.21
CA THR A 28 6.68 -1.56 -11.46
C THR A 28 5.93 -2.16 -12.66
N VAL A 29 5.25 -3.27 -12.46
CA VAL A 29 4.52 -4.03 -13.49
C VAL A 29 3.03 -3.66 -13.40
N PRO A 30 2.31 -3.55 -14.54
CA PRO A 30 0.87 -3.28 -14.54
C PRO A 30 0.10 -4.27 -13.67
N VAL A 31 -0.96 -3.80 -13.02
CA VAL A 31 -1.71 -4.63 -12.08
C VAL A 31 -2.27 -5.87 -12.79
N GLU A 32 -2.75 -5.73 -14.02
CA GLU A 32 -3.24 -6.83 -14.85
C GLU A 32 -2.20 -7.93 -15.07
N ALA A 33 -0.92 -7.57 -15.15
CA ALA A 33 0.14 -8.52 -15.35
C ALA A 33 0.42 -9.36 -14.09
N VAL A 34 0.22 -8.79 -12.89
CA VAL A 34 0.28 -9.53 -11.62
C VAL A 34 -0.97 -10.40 -11.41
N LEU A 35 -2.14 -9.92 -11.81
CA LEU A 35 -3.40 -10.66 -11.69
C LEU A 35 -3.51 -11.81 -12.71
N TRP A 36 -3.03 -11.58 -13.93
CA TRP A 36 -3.08 -12.54 -15.05
C TRP A 36 -1.71 -12.78 -15.71
N PRO A 37 -0.71 -13.28 -14.96
CA PRO A 37 0.64 -13.51 -15.47
C PRO A 37 0.72 -14.54 -16.61
N GLU A 38 -0.34 -15.34 -16.84
CA GLU A 38 -0.44 -16.23 -18.01
C GLU A 38 -0.61 -15.49 -19.33
N LYS A 39 -1.10 -14.24 -19.27
CA LYS A 39 -1.34 -13.38 -20.43
C LYS A 39 -0.23 -12.35 -20.62
N TYR A 40 0.48 -12.01 -19.55
CA TYR A 40 1.46 -10.92 -19.49
C TYR A 40 2.84 -11.39 -19.00
N SER A 41 3.27 -12.58 -19.46
CA SER A 41 4.52 -13.19 -19.03
C SER A 41 5.77 -12.36 -19.36
N SER A 42 5.70 -11.48 -20.35
CA SER A 42 6.79 -10.61 -20.80
C SER A 42 7.19 -9.52 -19.80
N HIS A 43 6.33 -9.21 -18.83
CA HIS A 43 6.60 -8.17 -17.83
C HIS A 43 7.49 -8.64 -16.67
N PHE A 44 7.79 -9.94 -16.59
CA PHE A 44 8.56 -10.52 -15.50
C PHE A 44 9.97 -10.91 -15.98
N PRO A 45 11.01 -10.73 -15.15
CA PRO A 45 12.37 -11.11 -15.53
C PRO A 45 12.51 -12.62 -15.74
N ALA A 46 13.35 -13.00 -16.71
CA ALA A 46 13.58 -14.39 -17.10
C ALA A 46 13.99 -15.30 -15.92
N ASP A 47 14.67 -14.77 -14.92
CA ASP A 47 15.11 -15.50 -13.72
C ASP A 47 13.94 -16.06 -12.90
N TYR A 48 12.80 -15.36 -12.92
CA TYR A 48 11.57 -15.78 -12.25
C TYR A 48 10.67 -16.64 -13.13
N MET A 49 11.01 -16.86 -14.39
CA MET A 49 10.16 -17.56 -15.35
C MET A 49 10.43 -19.06 -15.39
N ILE A 50 9.35 -19.83 -15.51
CA ILE A 50 9.40 -21.26 -15.78
C ILE A 50 8.47 -21.63 -16.95
N LYS A 51 8.86 -22.65 -17.71
CA LYS A 51 7.99 -23.25 -18.74
C LYS A 51 7.01 -24.23 -18.11
N ARG A 52 5.72 -23.98 -18.28
CA ARG A 52 4.63 -24.90 -17.91
C ARG A 52 3.83 -25.22 -19.18
N GLY A 53 4.17 -26.34 -19.82
CA GLY A 53 3.61 -26.68 -21.13
C GLY A 53 4.16 -25.74 -22.21
N LYS A 54 3.27 -25.11 -22.99
CA LYS A 54 3.65 -24.14 -24.05
C LYS A 54 3.79 -22.69 -23.56
N LYS A 55 3.44 -22.40 -22.30
CA LYS A 55 3.45 -21.04 -21.74
C LYS A 55 4.59 -20.88 -20.73
N GLU A 56 5.14 -19.68 -20.69
CA GLU A 56 6.06 -19.25 -19.65
C GLU A 56 5.29 -18.55 -18.54
N PHE A 57 5.71 -18.78 -17.30
CA PHE A 57 4.97 -18.32 -16.15
C PHE A 57 5.90 -18.01 -14.96
N PRO A 58 5.69 -16.90 -14.25
CA PRO A 58 6.51 -16.54 -13.10
C PRO A 58 6.26 -17.51 -11.94
N TYR A 59 7.32 -18.21 -11.50
CA TYR A 59 7.16 -19.28 -10.50
C TYR A 59 6.65 -18.81 -9.12
N PRO A 60 6.94 -17.58 -8.64
CA PRO A 60 6.35 -17.11 -7.39
C PRO A 60 4.82 -16.90 -7.46
N LEU A 61 4.24 -16.82 -8.66
CA LEU A 61 2.79 -16.64 -8.86
C LEU A 61 2.07 -17.95 -9.21
N LEU A 62 2.75 -19.10 -9.14
CA LEU A 62 2.15 -20.40 -9.51
C LEU A 62 1.15 -20.88 -8.46
N GLU A 63 1.49 -20.70 -7.20
CA GLU A 63 0.71 -21.17 -6.07
C GLU A 63 -0.13 -20.03 -5.50
N THR A 64 -1.38 -20.34 -5.14
CA THR A 64 -2.35 -19.36 -4.62
C THR A 64 -1.82 -18.67 -3.36
N GLU A 65 -1.11 -19.39 -2.49
CA GLU A 65 -0.53 -18.84 -1.27
C GLU A 65 0.50 -17.73 -1.54
N ASP A 66 1.42 -17.96 -2.47
CA ASP A 66 2.47 -17.00 -2.78
C ASP A 66 1.91 -15.81 -3.58
N ARG A 67 0.91 -16.04 -4.44
CA ARG A 67 0.10 -14.96 -5.05
C ARG A 67 -0.56 -14.08 -4.01
N ILE A 68 -1.19 -14.65 -2.98
CA ILE A 68 -1.82 -13.89 -1.90
C ILE A 68 -0.79 -12.99 -1.21
N LYS A 69 0.40 -13.52 -0.90
CA LYS A 69 1.48 -12.73 -0.26
C LYS A 69 1.94 -11.58 -1.15
N VAL A 70 2.07 -11.80 -2.45
CA VAL A 70 2.44 -10.74 -3.40
C VAL A 70 1.36 -9.66 -3.45
N LEU A 71 0.08 -10.05 -3.59
CA LEU A 71 -1.04 -9.09 -3.60
C LEU A 71 -1.15 -8.31 -2.29
N GLN A 72 -0.95 -8.96 -1.15
CA GLN A 72 -0.87 -8.28 0.15
C GLN A 72 0.28 -7.28 0.17
N GLY A 73 1.48 -7.67 -0.26
CA GLY A 73 2.64 -6.78 -0.33
C GLY A 73 2.43 -5.57 -1.23
N LEU A 74 1.74 -5.74 -2.36
CA LEU A 74 1.34 -4.65 -3.25
C LEU A 74 0.29 -3.74 -2.60
N PHE A 75 -0.72 -4.32 -1.96
CA PHE A 75 -1.72 -3.54 -1.25
C PHE A 75 -1.09 -2.66 -0.17
N HIS A 76 -0.21 -3.20 0.68
CA HIS A 76 0.49 -2.40 1.69
C HIS A 76 1.39 -1.34 1.08
N HIS A 77 2.00 -1.60 -0.08
CA HIS A 77 2.79 -0.59 -0.79
C HIS A 77 1.94 0.59 -1.24
N TRP A 78 0.77 0.35 -1.84
CA TRP A 78 -0.11 1.42 -2.32
C TRP A 78 -0.96 2.06 -1.23
N ALA A 79 -1.19 1.36 -0.13
CA ALA A 79 -1.95 1.85 1.01
C ALA A 79 -1.10 2.62 2.02
N GLY A 80 0.22 2.51 1.93
CA GLY A 80 1.15 3.02 2.93
C GLY A 80 1.38 2.01 4.05
N ALA A 81 2.52 2.13 4.74
CA ALA A 81 2.94 1.22 5.80
C ALA A 81 1.98 1.19 7.01
N ASP A 82 1.16 2.24 7.16
CA ASP A 82 0.20 2.41 8.26
C ASP A 82 -1.22 1.92 7.92
N ALA A 83 -1.46 1.45 6.69
CA ALA A 83 -2.72 0.82 6.37
C ALA A 83 -2.76 -0.56 7.02
N ASP A 84 -3.70 -0.74 7.96
CA ASP A 84 -4.05 -2.05 8.46
C ASP A 84 -4.24 -3.00 7.26
N SER A 85 -3.54 -4.14 7.29
CA SER A 85 -3.79 -5.22 6.35
C SER A 85 -5.31 -5.39 6.26
N PRO A 86 -5.91 -5.50 5.07
CA PRO A 86 -7.34 -5.70 4.97
C PRO A 86 -7.60 -7.09 5.57
N GLU A 87 -7.92 -7.12 6.87
CA GLU A 87 -8.22 -8.33 7.62
C GLU A 87 -9.58 -8.83 7.15
N HIS A 88 -9.60 -9.37 5.93
CA HIS A 88 -10.80 -9.88 5.32
C HIS A 88 -11.27 -11.05 6.20
N PRO A 89 -12.56 -11.13 6.58
CA PRO A 89 -13.08 -12.20 7.44
C PRO A 89 -12.77 -13.63 6.95
N LEU A 90 -12.53 -13.79 5.64
CA LEU A 90 -12.07 -15.04 5.03
C LEU A 90 -10.66 -15.47 5.50
N VAL A 91 -9.74 -14.53 5.74
CA VAL A 91 -8.38 -14.81 6.25
C VAL A 91 -8.47 -15.40 7.65
N LEU A 92 -9.27 -14.79 8.52
CA LEU A 92 -9.54 -15.34 9.85
C LEU A 92 -10.22 -16.72 9.77
N CYS A 93 -11.16 -16.89 8.83
CA CYS A 93 -11.81 -18.17 8.60
C CYS A 93 -10.82 -19.26 8.15
N TYR A 94 -9.85 -18.93 7.29
CA TYR A 94 -8.78 -19.82 6.85
C TYR A 94 -7.92 -20.30 8.03
N TYR A 95 -7.37 -19.37 8.82
CA TYR A 95 -6.52 -19.73 9.95
C TYR A 95 -7.29 -20.50 11.03
N LEU A 96 -8.54 -20.13 11.31
CA LEU A 96 -9.39 -20.90 12.22
C LEU A 96 -9.64 -22.32 11.71
N ASN A 97 -9.81 -22.54 10.40
CA ASN A 97 -9.96 -23.87 9.84
C ASN A 97 -8.67 -24.70 9.93
N GLU A 98 -7.51 -24.11 9.60
CA GLU A 98 -6.21 -24.78 9.76
C GLU A 98 -5.94 -25.15 11.21
N TYR A 99 -6.16 -24.22 12.13
CA TYR A 99 -5.98 -24.46 13.56
C TYR A 99 -6.96 -25.53 14.06
N GLN A 100 -8.22 -25.49 13.60
CA GLN A 100 -9.24 -26.47 13.96
C GLN A 100 -8.89 -27.89 13.49
N LYS A 101 -8.16 -28.07 12.38
CA LYS A 101 -7.67 -29.40 11.95
C LYS A 101 -6.75 -30.05 12.99
N GLN A 102 -5.93 -29.26 13.69
CA GLN A 102 -4.99 -29.75 14.71
C GLN A 102 -5.70 -30.33 15.95
N PHE A 103 -6.88 -29.79 16.27
CA PHE A 103 -7.70 -30.23 17.41
C PHE A 103 -8.85 -31.15 17.00
N ARG A 104 -8.90 -31.59 15.74
CA ARG A 104 -10.00 -32.43 15.24
C ARG A 104 -10.06 -33.71 16.07
N PRO A 105 -11.19 -33.99 16.76
CA PRO A 105 -11.30 -35.21 17.54
C PRO A 105 -11.17 -36.41 16.60
N ARG A 106 -10.39 -37.42 17.03
CA ARG A 106 -10.27 -38.68 16.27
C ARG A 106 -11.67 -39.22 16.05
N GLN A 107 -12.08 -39.35 14.79
CA GLN A 107 -13.36 -39.99 14.49
C GLN A 107 -13.30 -41.43 15.04
N LYS A 108 -14.01 -41.66 16.14
CA LYS A 108 -14.22 -43.02 16.64
C LYS A 108 -14.98 -43.73 15.54
N LYS A 109 -14.35 -44.73 14.89
CA LYS A 109 -15.05 -45.65 13.98
C LYS A 109 -16.28 -46.12 14.75
N LYS A 110 -17.47 -45.69 14.32
CA LYS A 110 -18.72 -46.11 14.95
C LYS A 110 -18.84 -47.60 14.61
N GLY A 111 -18.37 -48.46 15.51
CA GLY A 111 -18.66 -49.90 15.42
C GLY A 111 -20.18 -50.11 15.34
N SER A 112 -20.60 -51.24 14.76
CA SER A 112 -22.02 -51.57 14.66
C SER A 112 -22.69 -51.51 16.05
N ALA A 113 -24.00 -51.26 16.09
CA ALA A 113 -24.73 -51.16 17.36
C ALA A 113 -24.52 -52.40 18.25
N LEU A 114 -24.43 -53.58 17.61
CA LEU A 114 -24.13 -54.86 18.26
C LEU A 114 -22.75 -54.83 18.94
N GLN A 115 -21.69 -54.42 18.24
CA GLN A 115 -20.33 -54.31 18.80
C GLN A 115 -20.23 -53.33 19.97
N ARG A 116 -21.03 -52.26 19.97
CA ARG A 116 -21.09 -51.32 21.09
C ARG A 116 -21.73 -51.99 22.31
N ALA A 117 -22.87 -52.67 22.13
CA ALA A 117 -23.58 -53.36 23.19
C ALA A 117 -22.73 -54.48 23.83
N THR A 118 -22.06 -55.31 23.03
CA THR A 118 -21.19 -56.40 23.54
C THR A 118 -20.02 -55.84 24.36
N ARG A 119 -19.45 -54.71 23.94
CA ARG A 119 -18.32 -54.08 24.64
C ARG A 119 -18.72 -53.47 25.99
N THR A 120 -19.94 -52.95 26.12
CA THR A 120 -20.49 -52.48 27.40
C THR A 120 -20.63 -53.62 28.39
N VAL A 121 -21.25 -54.74 27.98
CA VAL A 121 -21.45 -55.91 28.84
C VAL A 121 -20.12 -56.56 29.25
N LEU A 122 -19.15 -56.62 28.33
CA LEU A 122 -17.79 -57.11 28.62
C LEU A 122 -17.02 -56.21 29.59
N ASN A 123 -17.21 -54.90 29.51
CA ASN A 123 -16.55 -53.93 30.41
C ASN A 123 -17.21 -53.87 31.79
N GLU A 124 -18.50 -54.16 31.90
CA GLU A 124 -19.19 -54.30 33.19
C GLU A 124 -18.73 -55.55 33.95
N LYS A 125 -18.51 -56.67 33.25
CA LYS A 125 -18.00 -57.90 33.85
C LYS A 125 -16.54 -57.85 34.31
N LYS A 126 -15.71 -56.93 33.78
CA LYS A 126 -14.26 -56.92 34.03
C LYS A 126 -13.77 -56.01 35.16
N GLY A 127 -14.63 -55.23 35.80
CA GLY A 127 -14.21 -54.27 36.84
C GLY A 127 -13.38 -53.12 36.24
N LYS A 128 -13.86 -51.88 36.38
CA LYS A 128 -13.26 -50.70 35.76
C LYS A 128 -11.99 -50.24 36.51
N ASN A 129 -10.88 -50.94 36.35
CA ASN A 129 -9.56 -50.33 36.59
C ASN A 129 -9.10 -49.65 35.29
N VAL A 130 -9.57 -48.42 35.07
CA VAL A 130 -9.06 -47.57 33.99
C VAL A 130 -7.64 -47.18 34.37
N SER A 131 -6.65 -47.61 33.58
CA SER A 131 -5.25 -47.27 33.86
C SER A 131 -5.06 -45.75 33.90
N ALA A 132 -4.12 -45.26 34.73
CA ALA A 132 -3.78 -43.84 34.80
C ALA A 132 -3.40 -43.25 33.43
N ALA A 133 -2.82 -44.07 32.53
CA ALA A 133 -2.52 -43.70 31.15
C ALA A 133 -3.78 -43.47 30.31
N GLU A 134 -4.85 -44.23 30.54
CA GLU A 134 -6.10 -44.11 29.82
C GLU A 134 -6.97 -42.95 30.35
N LEU A 135 -6.91 -42.66 31.65
CA LEU A 135 -7.45 -41.43 32.24
C LEU A 135 -6.79 -40.17 31.64
N LYS A 136 -5.45 -40.12 31.60
CA LYS A 136 -4.71 -39.01 30.97
C LYS A 136 -5.04 -38.85 29.47
N ARG A 137 -5.22 -39.96 28.74
CA ARG A 137 -5.66 -39.91 27.33
C ARG A 137 -7.07 -39.32 27.18
N ARG A 138 -8.01 -39.70 28.06
CA ARG A 138 -9.38 -39.16 28.05
C ARG A 138 -9.42 -37.67 28.40
N GLU A 139 -8.59 -37.21 29.33
CA GLU A 139 -8.45 -35.79 29.66
C GLU A 139 -7.92 -35.00 28.46
N LYS A 140 -6.84 -35.46 27.82
CA LYS A 140 -6.30 -34.84 26.61
C LYS A 140 -7.32 -34.82 25.45
N GLU A 141 -8.10 -35.88 25.28
CA GLU A 141 -9.19 -35.90 24.28
C GLU A 141 -10.29 -34.89 24.61
N LYS A 142 -10.70 -34.77 25.89
CA LYS A 142 -11.68 -33.78 26.34
C LYS A 142 -11.19 -32.34 26.13
N GLU A 143 -9.92 -32.08 26.40
CA GLU A 143 -9.31 -30.76 26.14
C GLU A 143 -9.31 -30.42 24.65
N LYS A 144 -8.86 -31.35 23.80
CA LYS A 144 -8.93 -31.16 22.34
C LYS A 144 -10.35 -30.88 21.86
N GLU A 145 -11.34 -31.60 22.38
CA GLU A 145 -12.75 -31.38 22.05
C GLU A 145 -13.25 -30.00 22.52
N LYS A 146 -12.85 -29.55 23.71
CA LYS A 146 -13.15 -28.19 24.20
C LYS A 146 -12.55 -27.12 23.28
N HIS A 147 -11.28 -27.24 22.90
CA HIS A 147 -10.62 -26.32 21.96
C HIS A 147 -11.30 -26.33 20.59
N TYR A 148 -11.61 -27.51 20.06
CA TYR A 148 -12.33 -27.65 18.79
C TYR A 148 -13.70 -26.95 18.81
N LYS A 149 -14.48 -27.10 19.89
CA LYS A 149 -15.79 -26.43 20.05
C LYS A 149 -15.63 -24.91 20.16
N LYS A 150 -14.64 -24.42 20.91
CA LYS A 150 -14.34 -22.97 21.00
C LYS A 150 -14.01 -22.39 19.61
N LEU A 151 -13.13 -23.03 18.85
CA LEU A 151 -12.78 -22.60 17.49
C LEU A 151 -13.99 -22.62 16.55
N GLN A 152 -14.85 -23.65 16.65
CA GLN A 152 -16.10 -23.70 15.90
C GLN A 152 -17.04 -22.55 16.25
N THR A 153 -17.16 -22.19 17.54
CA THR A 153 -17.99 -21.04 17.94
C THR A 153 -17.46 -19.71 17.42
N LEU A 154 -16.13 -19.49 17.45
CA LEU A 154 -15.51 -18.30 16.86
C LEU A 154 -15.74 -18.23 15.36
N LYS A 155 -15.51 -19.33 14.64
CA LYS A 155 -15.76 -19.41 13.20
C LYS A 155 -17.23 -19.12 12.85
N ASN A 156 -18.17 -19.60 13.66
CA ASN A 156 -19.60 -19.36 13.41
C ASN A 156 -19.98 -17.87 13.55
N LYS A 157 -19.31 -17.13 14.44
CA LYS A 157 -19.51 -15.68 14.66
C LYS A 157 -18.96 -14.80 13.54
N LEU A 158 -18.05 -15.32 12.70
CA LEU A 158 -17.50 -14.54 11.58
C LEU A 158 -18.59 -14.21 10.54
N PRO A 159 -18.60 -12.99 9.97
CA PRO A 159 -19.50 -12.57 8.90
C PRO A 159 -19.03 -13.15 7.55
N VAL A 160 -19.00 -14.49 7.46
CA VAL A 160 -18.58 -15.26 6.28
C VAL A 160 -19.70 -16.24 5.92
N ASP A 161 -19.91 -16.46 4.63
CA ASP A 161 -20.91 -17.41 4.14
C ASP A 161 -20.68 -18.83 4.70
N LYS A 162 -21.77 -19.56 4.91
CA LYS A 162 -21.78 -20.90 5.51
C LYS A 162 -21.02 -21.92 4.64
N THR A 163 -20.97 -21.69 3.34
CA THR A 163 -20.21 -22.46 2.34
C THR A 163 -18.72 -22.49 2.71
N PHE A 164 -18.09 -21.32 2.85
CA PHE A 164 -16.67 -21.18 3.20
C PHE A 164 -16.32 -21.67 4.62
N LYS A 165 -17.27 -21.63 5.56
CA LYS A 165 -17.06 -22.17 6.92
C LYS A 165 -16.81 -23.68 6.95
N LYS A 166 -17.19 -24.41 5.90
CA LYS A 166 -16.99 -25.87 5.76
C LYS A 166 -16.12 -26.27 4.57
N ALA A 167 -15.74 -25.29 3.75
CA ALA A 167 -14.92 -25.44 2.56
C ALA A 167 -13.51 -25.98 2.88
N GLU A 168 -12.87 -26.54 1.86
CA GLU A 168 -11.46 -26.89 1.94
C GLU A 168 -10.57 -25.65 2.00
N SER A 169 -9.36 -25.79 2.54
CA SER A 169 -8.44 -24.65 2.70
C SER A 169 -8.05 -24.02 1.37
N SER A 170 -7.93 -24.83 0.31
CA SER A 170 -7.68 -24.38 -1.06
C SER A 170 -8.80 -23.49 -1.61
N GLU A 171 -10.07 -23.84 -1.33
CA GLU A 171 -11.23 -23.06 -1.75
C GLU A 171 -11.29 -21.71 -1.04
N ILE A 172 -10.95 -21.68 0.26
CA ILE A 172 -10.91 -20.44 1.03
C ILE A 172 -9.73 -19.56 0.58
N GLN A 173 -8.56 -20.15 0.32
CA GLN A 173 -7.42 -19.43 -0.26
C GLN A 173 -7.79 -18.82 -1.61
N TRP A 174 -8.49 -19.55 -2.47
CA TRP A 174 -8.96 -19.01 -3.75
C TRP A 174 -9.93 -17.84 -3.56
N ALA A 175 -10.87 -17.94 -2.61
CA ALA A 175 -11.78 -16.84 -2.30
C ALA A 175 -11.05 -15.61 -1.71
N ILE A 176 -10.04 -15.81 -0.86
CA ILE A 176 -9.16 -14.74 -0.37
C ILE A 176 -8.43 -14.08 -1.54
N PHE A 177 -7.89 -14.88 -2.45
CA PHE A 177 -7.23 -14.38 -3.66
C PHE A 177 -8.19 -13.52 -4.50
N LEU A 178 -9.42 -13.98 -4.74
CA LEU A 178 -10.42 -13.20 -5.50
C LEU A 178 -10.75 -11.87 -4.82
N ALA A 179 -10.98 -11.87 -3.50
CA ALA A 179 -11.27 -10.66 -2.75
C ALA A 179 -10.10 -9.66 -2.77
N LEU A 180 -8.87 -10.16 -2.57
CA LEU A 180 -7.66 -9.32 -2.65
C LEU A 180 -7.40 -8.83 -4.07
N ARG A 181 -7.65 -9.68 -5.08
CA ARG A 181 -7.53 -9.31 -6.49
C ARG A 181 -8.47 -8.16 -6.82
N ASP A 182 -9.74 -8.25 -6.43
CA ASP A 182 -10.72 -7.21 -6.72
C ASP A 182 -10.33 -5.90 -6.00
N LEU A 183 -9.91 -5.99 -4.73
CA LEU A 183 -9.41 -4.85 -3.97
C LEU A 183 -8.15 -4.20 -4.60
N VAL A 184 -7.23 -5.02 -5.10
CA VAL A 184 -6.00 -4.59 -5.80
C VAL A 184 -6.32 -4.00 -7.16
N ARG A 185 -7.24 -4.59 -7.91
CA ARG A 185 -7.71 -4.09 -9.20
C ARG A 185 -8.38 -2.74 -9.03
N ASP A 186 -9.37 -2.63 -8.15
CA ASP A 186 -10.12 -1.39 -7.95
C ASP A 186 -9.18 -0.26 -7.51
N ARG A 187 -8.15 -0.56 -6.69
CA ARG A 187 -7.14 0.42 -6.28
C ARG A 187 -6.09 0.71 -7.36
N GLY A 188 -5.73 -0.28 -8.16
CA GLY A 188 -4.82 -0.18 -9.30
C GLY A 188 -5.43 0.67 -10.42
N GLU A 189 -6.68 0.40 -10.78
CA GLU A 189 -7.48 1.17 -11.74
C GLU A 189 -7.66 2.62 -11.27
N LEU A 190 -7.81 2.88 -9.96
CA LEU A 190 -7.81 4.23 -9.41
C LEU A 190 -6.45 4.95 -9.52
N LEU A 191 -5.33 4.22 -9.53
CA LEU A 191 -3.98 4.79 -9.63
C LEU A 191 -3.54 4.95 -11.09
N GLU A 192 -3.87 4.00 -11.96
CA GLU A 192 -3.62 4.07 -13.40
C GLU A 192 -4.60 5.06 -14.08
N GLY A 193 -5.86 5.08 -13.66
CA GLY A 193 -6.88 6.04 -14.08
C GLY A 193 -6.74 7.44 -13.46
N ALA A 194 -5.90 7.63 -12.43
CA ALA A 194 -5.58 8.98 -11.94
C ALA A 194 -4.81 9.82 -12.96
N HIS A 195 -4.30 9.22 -14.03
CA HIS A 195 -3.72 9.94 -15.16
C HIS A 195 -4.76 10.47 -16.17
N GLU A 196 -6.00 10.00 -16.10
CA GLU A 196 -7.13 10.51 -16.89
C GLU A 196 -8.33 10.70 -15.96
N VAL A 197 -8.34 11.80 -15.18
CA VAL A 197 -9.57 12.23 -14.52
C VAL A 197 -10.52 12.70 -15.63
N PRO A 198 -11.63 12.01 -15.91
CA PRO A 198 -12.65 12.58 -16.77
C PRO A 198 -13.24 13.77 -16.02
N ALA A 199 -13.36 14.90 -16.71
CA ALA A 199 -13.97 16.12 -16.18
C ALA A 199 -15.48 15.97 -15.93
N GLU A 200 -15.89 15.03 -15.08
CA GLU A 200 -17.22 15.06 -14.50
C GLU A 200 -17.22 16.12 -13.41
N ARG A 201 -17.58 17.33 -13.85
CA ARG A 201 -17.91 18.49 -13.02
C ARG A 201 -18.62 18.02 -11.77
N VAL A 202 -18.06 18.36 -10.61
CA VAL A 202 -18.73 18.38 -9.30
C VAL A 202 -19.84 19.43 -9.36
N ARG A 203 -20.90 19.12 -10.10
CA ARG A 203 -22.20 19.77 -9.99
C ARG A 203 -23.00 18.89 -9.04
N ASP A 204 -23.53 19.52 -8.01
CA ASP A 204 -24.48 18.96 -7.05
C ASP A 204 -23.93 18.46 -5.71
N VAL A 205 -22.92 19.14 -5.16
CA VAL A 205 -22.82 19.26 -3.69
C VAL A 205 -23.51 20.56 -3.26
N LYS A 206 -24.64 20.45 -2.57
CA LYS A 206 -25.30 21.57 -1.89
C LYS A 206 -24.56 21.88 -0.58
N THR A 207 -23.36 22.46 -0.68
CA THR A 207 -22.71 23.13 0.45
C THR A 207 -23.17 24.58 0.52
N SER A 208 -23.52 25.03 1.73
CA SER A 208 -24.09 26.36 1.98
C SER A 208 -23.07 27.51 1.93
N ASP A 209 -21.78 27.22 1.75
CA ASP A 209 -20.71 28.22 1.72
C ASP A 209 -20.19 28.44 0.29
N ASN A 210 -20.78 29.45 -0.36
CA ASN A 210 -20.41 29.92 -1.69
C ASN A 210 -18.91 30.28 -1.80
N ASP A 211 -18.31 30.76 -0.71
CA ASP A 211 -16.91 31.20 -0.67
C ASP A 211 -15.92 30.03 -0.73
N LEU A 212 -16.22 28.89 -0.08
CA LEU A 212 -15.37 27.71 -0.12
C LEU A 212 -15.40 27.04 -1.49
N LYS A 213 -16.60 26.98 -2.11
CA LYS A 213 -16.74 26.45 -3.46
C LYS A 213 -16.00 27.30 -4.49
N LYS A 214 -16.09 28.62 -4.37
CA LYS A 214 -15.36 29.54 -5.24
C LYS A 214 -13.85 29.42 -5.08
N ARG A 215 -13.36 29.30 -3.84
CA ARG A 215 -11.93 29.10 -3.56
C ARG A 215 -11.41 27.74 -4.04
N LEU A 216 -12.27 26.72 -4.04
CA LEU A 216 -11.98 25.42 -4.62
C LEU A 216 -11.87 25.50 -6.15
N GLU A 217 -12.81 26.18 -6.80
CA GLU A 217 -12.78 26.43 -8.25
C GLU A 217 -11.51 27.22 -8.64
N GLU A 218 -11.13 28.24 -7.88
CA GLU A 218 -9.88 29.00 -8.08
C GLU A 218 -8.63 28.12 -7.94
N VAL A 219 -8.57 27.22 -6.94
CA VAL A 219 -7.43 26.30 -6.76
C VAL A 219 -7.37 25.23 -7.86
N LEU A 220 -8.53 24.78 -8.36
CA LEU A 220 -8.60 23.84 -9.48
C LEU A 220 -8.13 24.51 -10.78
N GLU A 221 -8.54 25.76 -11.04
CA GLU A 221 -8.05 26.54 -12.18
C GLU A 221 -6.54 26.79 -12.09
N GLU A 222 -6.02 27.17 -10.92
CA GLU A 222 -4.57 27.31 -10.71
C GLU A 222 -3.81 25.99 -10.93
N SER A 223 -4.39 24.85 -10.54
CA SER A 223 -3.80 23.52 -10.76
C SER A 223 -3.71 23.18 -12.24
N ASP A 224 -4.78 23.42 -12.99
CA ASP A 224 -4.82 23.16 -14.43
C ASP A 224 -3.84 24.07 -15.20
N ASP A 225 -3.72 25.34 -14.80
CA ASP A 225 -2.74 26.27 -15.37
C ASP A 225 -1.29 25.84 -15.07
N LEU A 226 -1.01 25.38 -13.84
CA LEU A 226 0.31 24.85 -13.47
C LEU A 226 0.65 23.57 -14.22
N ARG A 227 -0.32 22.67 -14.45
CA ARG A 227 -0.14 21.46 -15.28
C ARG A 227 0.18 21.82 -16.73
N ALA A 228 -0.54 22.79 -17.29
CA ALA A 228 -0.30 23.27 -18.65
C ALA A 228 1.09 23.93 -18.79
N GLN A 229 1.51 24.71 -17.80
CA GLN A 229 2.84 25.32 -17.77
C GLN A 229 3.94 24.26 -17.63
N LEU A 230 3.77 23.28 -16.74
CA LEU A 230 4.73 22.19 -16.56
C LEU A 230 4.91 21.41 -17.88
N LYS A 231 3.82 21.05 -18.56
CA LYS A 231 3.88 20.34 -19.85
C LYS A 231 4.60 21.14 -20.94
N ARG A 232 4.44 22.47 -20.96
CA ARG A 232 5.15 23.36 -21.90
C ARG A 232 6.64 23.46 -21.58
N GLU A 233 7.00 23.50 -20.29
CA GLU A 233 8.39 23.62 -19.87
C GLU A 233 9.13 22.27 -19.95
N THR A 234 8.46 21.12 -19.77
CA THR A 234 9.05 19.80 -20.02
C THR A 234 9.32 19.60 -21.51
N THR A 235 8.35 19.89 -22.38
CA THR A 235 8.57 19.82 -23.83
C THR A 235 9.66 20.76 -24.33
N ARG A 236 9.80 21.93 -23.70
CA ARG A 236 10.91 22.86 -23.98
C ARG A 236 12.26 22.34 -23.48
N ALA A 237 12.29 21.67 -22.33
CA ALA A 237 13.50 21.05 -21.79
C ALA A 237 13.96 19.88 -22.69
N ASP A 238 13.03 19.03 -23.14
CA ASP A 238 13.33 17.91 -24.04
C ASP A 238 13.94 18.40 -25.37
N LEU A 239 13.39 19.46 -25.96
CA LEU A 239 13.95 20.08 -27.18
C LEU A 239 15.36 20.65 -26.97
N LEU A 240 15.62 21.23 -25.80
CA LEU A 240 16.96 21.75 -25.46
C LEU A 240 17.95 20.62 -25.17
N GLU A 241 17.51 19.51 -24.59
CA GLU A 241 18.31 18.31 -24.39
C GLU A 241 18.76 17.71 -25.72
N GLU A 242 17.86 17.59 -26.70
CA GLU A 242 18.19 17.15 -28.06
C GLU A 242 19.21 18.09 -28.73
N GLU A 243 19.07 19.41 -28.56
CA GLU A 243 19.99 20.40 -29.15
C GLU A 243 21.37 20.38 -28.46
N VAL A 244 21.41 20.22 -27.13
CA VAL A 244 22.66 20.05 -26.34
C VAL A 244 23.36 18.76 -26.76
N GLN A 245 22.61 17.67 -26.93
CA GLN A 245 23.16 16.39 -27.36
C GLN A 245 23.69 16.46 -28.80
N ARG A 246 22.97 17.13 -29.72
CA ARG A 246 23.45 17.37 -31.10
C ARG A 246 24.74 18.18 -31.11
N LEU A 247 24.84 19.24 -30.29
CA LEU A 247 26.04 20.06 -30.18
C LEU A 247 27.20 19.28 -29.54
N ALA A 248 26.95 18.47 -28.52
CA ALA A 248 27.95 17.58 -27.93
C ALA A 248 28.48 16.58 -28.96
N GLU A 249 27.60 15.93 -29.73
CA GLU A 249 27.97 15.01 -30.81
C GLU A 249 28.76 15.72 -31.92
N GLN A 250 28.41 16.96 -32.27
CA GLN A 250 29.15 17.76 -33.25
C GLN A 250 30.55 18.14 -32.76
N ILE A 251 30.70 18.50 -31.48
CA ILE A 251 32.00 18.79 -30.85
C ILE A 251 32.87 17.53 -30.78
N ILE A 252 32.28 16.36 -30.49
CA ILE A 252 32.97 15.07 -30.39
C ILE A 252 33.36 14.52 -31.76
N SER A 253 32.53 14.73 -32.80
CA SER A 253 32.76 14.20 -34.16
C SER A 253 33.61 15.10 -35.07
N SER A 254 33.71 16.40 -34.78
CA SER A 254 34.49 17.38 -35.58
C SER A 254 35.95 17.66 -35.17
N PRO A 255 36.64 17.00 -34.20
CA PRO A 255 37.99 17.40 -33.83
C PRO A 255 39.02 17.19 -34.95
N THR A 256 38.79 16.25 -35.87
CA THR A 256 39.73 15.92 -36.96
C THR A 256 39.66 16.86 -38.17
N THR A 257 38.50 17.47 -38.43
CA THR A 257 38.29 18.40 -39.57
C THR A 257 38.62 19.85 -39.25
N ILE A 258 38.48 20.28 -37.99
CA ILE A 258 38.71 21.68 -37.58
C ILE A 258 40.20 21.95 -37.31
N VAL A 259 40.92 20.97 -36.73
CA VAL A 259 42.37 21.07 -36.46
C VAL A 259 43.21 21.14 -37.74
N THR A 260 42.72 20.61 -38.86
CA THR A 260 43.42 20.63 -40.16
C THR A 260 43.22 21.93 -40.96
N ARG A 261 42.24 22.77 -40.62
CA ARG A 261 41.95 24.04 -41.32
C ARG A 261 42.36 25.32 -40.58
N GLY A 262 42.70 25.22 -39.29
CA GLY A 262 43.19 26.36 -38.51
C GLY A 262 42.11 27.22 -37.85
N ASP A 263 40.85 26.78 -37.84
CA ASP A 263 39.71 27.55 -37.30
C ASP A 263 39.46 27.24 -35.81
N ALA A 264 40.46 27.52 -34.97
CA ALA A 264 40.36 27.33 -33.51
C ALA A 264 39.27 28.22 -32.87
N SER A 265 38.95 29.37 -33.48
CA SER A 265 37.91 30.29 -33.00
C SER A 265 36.50 29.72 -33.14
N GLU A 266 36.22 28.93 -34.17
CA GLU A 266 34.91 28.29 -34.36
C GLU A 266 34.66 27.24 -33.27
N MET A 267 35.69 26.46 -32.92
CA MET A 267 35.61 25.47 -31.85
C MET A 267 35.42 26.12 -30.46
N GLU A 268 36.06 27.27 -30.22
CA GLU A 268 35.84 28.05 -28.99
C GLU A 268 34.44 28.66 -28.96
N SER A 269 33.90 29.14 -30.08
CA SER A 269 32.53 29.65 -30.17
C SER A 269 31.49 28.56 -29.87
N LEU A 270 31.66 27.36 -30.43
CA LEU A 270 30.77 26.21 -30.20
C LEU A 270 30.82 25.74 -28.74
N LYS A 271 32.00 25.78 -28.09
CA LYS A 271 32.13 25.50 -26.67
C LYS A 271 31.43 26.55 -25.79
N GLN A 272 31.50 27.82 -26.17
CA GLN A 272 30.78 28.89 -25.47
C GLN A 272 29.27 28.75 -25.63
N GLU A 273 28.78 28.44 -26.84
CA GLU A 273 27.37 28.18 -27.11
C GLU A 273 26.87 26.95 -26.33
N TYR A 274 27.63 25.86 -26.32
CA TYR A 274 27.31 24.65 -25.54
C TYR A 274 27.18 24.96 -24.04
N ASN A 275 28.14 25.69 -23.47
CA ASN A 275 28.11 26.04 -22.04
C ASN A 275 26.91 26.92 -21.70
N LEU A 276 26.56 27.87 -22.57
CA LEU A 276 25.42 28.75 -22.37
C LEU A 276 24.08 28.01 -22.51
N LEU A 277 24.01 27.01 -23.40
CA LEU A 277 22.82 26.18 -23.59
C LEU A 277 22.64 25.17 -22.44
N SER A 278 23.74 24.57 -21.97
CA SER A 278 23.75 23.70 -20.78
C SER A 278 23.30 24.44 -19.53
N GLN A 279 23.77 25.68 -19.30
CA GLN A 279 23.30 26.50 -18.18
C GLN A 279 21.80 26.84 -18.27
N LYS A 280 21.28 27.07 -19.49
CA LYS A 280 19.84 27.30 -19.73
C LYS A 280 19.01 26.04 -19.48
N TYR A 281 19.54 24.87 -19.85
CA TYR A 281 18.92 23.57 -19.56
C TYR A 281 18.87 23.32 -18.06
N ASP A 282 19.98 23.50 -17.34
CA ASP A 282 20.03 23.31 -15.88
C ASP A 282 19.05 24.24 -15.14
N ALA A 283 18.92 25.50 -15.59
CA ALA A 283 17.96 26.46 -15.05
C ALA A 283 16.50 26.04 -15.29
N LEU A 284 16.20 25.45 -16.45
CA LEU A 284 14.87 24.92 -16.77
C LEU A 284 14.55 23.65 -15.99
N VAL A 285 15.52 22.75 -15.82
CA VAL A 285 15.38 21.55 -14.98
C VAL A 285 15.09 21.95 -13.53
N SER A 286 15.83 22.93 -12.98
CA SER A 286 15.56 23.47 -11.65
C SER A 286 14.13 24.04 -11.53
N LYS A 287 13.67 24.79 -12.54
CA LYS A 287 12.31 25.34 -12.58
C LYS A 287 11.23 24.24 -12.69
N ASN A 288 11.50 23.16 -13.43
CA ASN A 288 10.61 22.00 -13.53
C ASN A 288 10.52 21.24 -12.21
N ILE A 289 11.63 21.10 -11.48
CA ILE A 289 11.63 20.51 -10.13
C ILE A 289 10.78 21.36 -9.18
N ASP A 290 10.91 22.69 -9.22
CA ASP A 290 10.11 23.60 -8.38
C ASP A 290 8.62 23.54 -8.73
N LEU A 291 8.26 23.48 -10.00
CA LEU A 291 6.87 23.33 -10.45
C LEU A 291 6.30 21.96 -10.05
N ALA A 292 7.05 20.88 -10.23
CA ALA A 292 6.65 19.53 -9.82
C ALA A 292 6.45 19.44 -8.29
N ASN A 293 7.32 20.08 -7.51
CA ASN A 293 7.17 20.16 -6.06
C ASN A 293 5.93 20.95 -5.63
N ARG A 294 5.58 22.03 -6.34
CA ARG A 294 4.33 22.77 -6.11
C ARG A 294 3.10 21.93 -6.49
N LEU A 295 3.16 21.22 -7.62
CA LEU A 295 2.09 20.33 -8.07
C LEU A 295 1.81 19.23 -7.05
N ASN A 296 2.87 18.59 -6.55
CA ASN A 296 2.79 17.55 -5.53
C ASN A 296 2.14 18.06 -4.24
N ARG A 297 2.36 19.32 -3.85
CA ARG A 297 1.71 19.92 -2.68
C ARG A 297 0.21 20.14 -2.91
N VAL A 298 -0.19 20.55 -4.10
CA VAL A 298 -1.60 20.72 -4.48
C VAL A 298 -2.31 19.36 -4.55
N ASP A 299 -1.70 18.37 -5.19
CA ASP A 299 -2.24 17.00 -5.26
C ASP A 299 -2.35 16.36 -3.86
N GLN A 300 -1.43 16.66 -2.95
CA GLN A 300 -1.53 16.23 -1.54
C GLN A 300 -2.72 16.88 -0.82
N ALA A 301 -3.00 18.17 -1.06
CA ALA A 301 -4.15 18.86 -0.48
C ALA A 301 -5.48 18.27 -1.00
N VAL A 302 -5.58 18.01 -2.31
CA VAL A 302 -6.76 17.36 -2.92
C VAL A 302 -6.97 15.95 -2.37
N ARG A 303 -5.90 15.16 -2.18
CA ARG A 303 -5.99 13.83 -1.56
C ARG A 303 -6.48 13.89 -0.12
N LEU A 304 -5.99 14.85 0.66
CA LEU A 304 -6.46 15.06 2.03
C LEU A 304 -7.95 15.43 2.07
N GLU A 305 -8.42 16.24 1.13
CA GLU A 305 -9.82 16.62 1.02
C GLU A 305 -10.72 15.42 0.68
N GLN A 306 -10.31 14.57 -0.27
CA GLN A 306 -11.02 13.31 -0.58
C GLN A 306 -11.06 12.35 0.61
N VAL A 307 -10.00 12.29 1.42
CA VAL A 307 -9.99 11.47 2.65
C VAL A 307 -10.96 12.04 3.68
N LEU A 308 -11.01 13.36 3.84
CA LEU A 308 -11.95 14.03 4.74
C LEU A 308 -13.40 13.84 4.32
N ASP A 309 -13.71 13.91 3.02
CA ASP A 309 -15.06 13.64 2.52
C ASP A 309 -15.49 12.19 2.72
N ASN A 310 -14.58 11.22 2.51
CA ASN A 310 -14.85 9.82 2.81
C ASN A 310 -15.09 9.57 4.31
N ILE A 311 -14.33 10.24 5.19
CA ILE A 311 -14.56 10.18 6.64
C ILE A 311 -15.92 10.80 6.98
N ARG A 312 -16.25 11.95 6.39
CA ARG A 312 -17.52 12.64 6.57
C ARG A 312 -18.70 11.77 6.15
N ASP A 313 -18.62 11.11 5.01
CA ASP A 313 -19.66 10.22 4.52
C ASP A 313 -19.81 8.96 5.38
N ARG A 314 -18.71 8.41 5.89
CA ARG A 314 -18.74 7.33 6.88
C ARG A 314 -19.41 7.77 8.17
N VAL A 315 -19.04 8.93 8.72
CA VAL A 315 -19.64 9.49 9.94
C VAL A 315 -21.13 9.73 9.73
N ASN A 316 -21.51 10.36 8.62
CA ASN A 316 -22.91 10.60 8.28
C ASN A 316 -23.70 9.31 8.03
N SER A 317 -23.06 8.27 7.48
CA SER A 317 -23.67 6.94 7.32
C SER A 317 -23.90 6.27 8.68
N ILE A 318 -22.92 6.34 9.58
CA ILE A 318 -23.03 5.80 10.95
C ILE A 318 -24.14 6.53 11.72
N ILE A 319 -24.17 7.87 11.67
CA ILE A 319 -25.21 8.69 12.32
C ILE A 319 -26.60 8.36 11.76
N ARG A 320 -26.74 8.26 10.42
CA ARG A 320 -28.01 7.93 9.77
C ARG A 320 -28.47 6.49 10.00
N SER A 321 -27.55 5.55 10.23
CA SER A 321 -27.87 4.14 10.40
C SER A 321 -28.61 3.82 11.70
N GLY A 322 -28.55 4.67 12.74
CA GLY A 322 -29.32 4.51 13.98
C GLY A 322 -29.11 3.19 14.76
N VAL A 323 -28.13 2.36 14.39
CA VAL A 323 -28.05 0.93 14.78
C VAL A 323 -27.04 0.65 15.91
N LEU A 324 -26.28 1.64 16.40
CA LEU A 324 -25.20 1.38 17.37
C LEU A 324 -25.48 2.02 18.74
N LYS A 325 -25.46 1.18 19.78
CA LYS A 325 -25.50 1.56 21.20
C LYS A 325 -24.41 2.60 21.49
N GLU A 326 -24.76 3.65 22.22
CA GLU A 326 -23.93 4.84 22.54
C GLU A 326 -22.51 4.50 23.01
N GLU A 327 -22.31 3.37 23.70
CA GLU A 327 -20.99 2.92 24.19
C GLU A 327 -19.99 2.57 23.07
N ILE A 328 -20.43 1.99 21.96
CA ILE A 328 -19.54 1.63 20.83
C ILE A 328 -19.22 2.88 20.00
N LEU A 329 -20.16 3.82 19.90
CA LEU A 329 -19.94 5.11 19.28
C LEU A 329 -18.94 5.95 20.08
N LEU A 330 -19.07 5.98 21.42
CA LEU A 330 -18.12 6.65 22.30
C LEU A 330 -16.73 6.01 22.25
N SER A 331 -16.61 4.68 22.18
CA SER A 331 -15.29 4.03 22.07
C SER A 331 -14.64 4.32 20.72
N ARG A 332 -15.43 4.38 19.64
CA ARG A 332 -14.93 4.63 18.28
C ARG A 332 -14.56 6.11 18.08
N ILE A 333 -15.38 7.03 18.59
CA ILE A 333 -15.06 8.45 18.66
C ILE A 333 -13.81 8.66 19.54
N GLY A 334 -13.68 7.96 20.66
CA GLY A 334 -12.47 8.00 21.48
C GLY A 334 -11.22 7.59 20.70
N SER A 335 -11.28 6.49 19.94
CA SER A 335 -10.16 6.05 19.10
C SER A 335 -9.85 7.03 17.96
N GLU A 336 -10.87 7.65 17.35
CA GLU A 336 -10.67 8.66 16.30
C GLU A 336 -10.12 9.98 16.88
N VAL A 337 -10.53 10.38 18.08
CA VAL A 337 -9.97 11.53 18.80
C VAL A 337 -8.50 11.27 19.16
N GLU A 338 -8.14 10.06 19.59
CA GLU A 338 -6.73 9.69 19.82
C GLU A 338 -5.91 9.72 18.52
N GLN A 339 -6.45 9.23 17.41
CA GLN A 339 -5.79 9.30 16.11
C GLN A 339 -5.63 10.74 15.64
N LEU A 340 -6.64 11.59 15.83
CA LEU A 340 -6.57 13.03 15.54
C LEU A 340 -5.56 13.75 16.43
N GLN A 341 -5.46 13.38 17.72
CA GLN A 341 -4.44 13.93 18.62
C GLN A 341 -3.02 13.51 18.19
N ARG A 342 -2.82 12.27 17.75
CA ARG A 342 -1.53 11.84 17.19
C ARG A 342 -1.21 12.58 15.89
N ALA A 343 -2.16 12.69 14.98
CA ALA A 343 -1.99 13.44 13.73
C ALA A 343 -1.66 14.92 13.99
N ARG A 344 -2.31 15.53 14.99
CA ARG A 344 -2.03 16.90 15.46
C ARG A 344 -0.58 17.05 15.92
N ILE A 345 -0.06 16.10 16.70
CA ILE A 345 1.33 16.12 17.19
C ILE A 345 2.32 15.93 16.03
N TYR A 346 2.04 15.02 15.09
CA TYR A 346 2.90 14.81 13.92
C TYR A 346 2.94 16.04 13.01
N LEU A 347 1.79 16.67 12.77
CA LEU A 347 1.71 17.93 12.04
C LEU A 347 2.50 19.03 12.74
N GLY A 348 2.34 19.16 14.07
CA GLY A 348 3.11 20.10 14.88
C GLY A 348 4.62 19.87 14.74
N ARG A 349 5.06 18.61 14.69
CA ARG A 349 6.48 18.26 14.55
C ARG A 349 7.03 18.57 13.15
N ALA A 350 6.23 18.34 12.10
CA ALA A 350 6.60 18.72 10.74
C ALA A 350 6.71 20.25 10.57
N LEU A 351 5.79 21.00 11.17
CA LEU A 351 5.82 22.48 11.17
C LEU A 351 7.02 22.99 11.99
N PHE A 352 7.37 22.31 13.08
CA PHE A 352 8.58 22.61 13.84
C PHE A 352 9.85 22.42 12.99
N ASP A 353 9.99 21.29 12.31
CA ASP A 353 11.14 21.00 11.45
C ASP A 353 11.24 22.01 10.29
N MET A 354 10.10 22.37 9.67
CA MET A 354 10.06 23.43 8.66
C MET A 354 10.41 24.81 9.22
N GLY A 355 9.90 25.14 10.41
CA GLY A 355 10.21 26.39 11.11
C GLY A 355 11.70 26.52 11.40
N MET A 356 12.35 25.46 11.89
CA MET A 356 13.79 25.41 12.12
C MET A 356 14.60 25.50 10.83
N LEU A 357 14.13 24.92 9.73
CA LEU A 357 14.74 25.08 8.40
C LEU A 357 14.64 26.52 7.91
N TYR A 358 13.48 27.18 8.03
CA TYR A 358 13.33 28.60 7.68
C TYR A 358 14.25 29.50 8.51
N LEU A 359 14.44 29.18 9.78
CA LEU A 359 15.32 29.89 10.69
C LEU A 359 16.80 29.76 10.27
N ARG A 360 17.23 28.55 9.88
CA ARG A 360 18.56 28.31 9.30
C ARG A 360 18.78 29.02 7.95
N MET A 361 17.73 29.18 7.16
CA MET A 361 17.76 29.93 5.89
C MET A 361 17.62 31.45 6.08
N GLY A 362 17.53 31.96 7.31
CA GLY A 362 17.42 33.39 7.61
C GLY A 362 16.04 34.01 7.36
N LYS A 363 15.02 33.21 7.03
CA LYS A 363 13.64 33.66 6.78
C LYS A 363 12.86 33.75 8.11
N LYS A 364 13.16 34.78 8.91
CA LYS A 364 12.68 34.92 10.29
C LYS A 364 11.16 35.00 10.44
N GLU A 365 10.46 35.69 9.54
CA GLU A 365 8.99 35.82 9.61
C GLU A 365 8.27 34.50 9.32
N ALA A 366 8.70 33.78 8.29
CA ALA A 366 8.18 32.45 7.97
C ALA A 366 8.50 31.45 9.09
N ALA A 367 9.73 31.47 9.61
CA ALA A 367 10.11 30.65 10.77
C ALA A 367 9.23 30.92 11.99
N PHE A 368 8.91 32.19 12.27
CA PHE A 368 8.06 32.58 13.39
C PHE A 368 6.63 32.06 13.24
N GLN A 369 6.04 32.16 12.06
CA GLN A 369 4.67 31.66 11.79
C GLN A 369 4.60 30.14 11.98
N GLU A 370 5.55 29.40 11.42
CA GLU A 370 5.57 27.94 11.45
C GLU A 370 5.89 27.39 12.86
N LEU A 371 6.86 27.98 13.57
CA LEU A 371 7.19 27.57 14.94
C LEU A 371 6.08 27.91 15.93
N ARG A 372 5.34 29.01 15.70
CA ARG A 372 4.16 29.34 16.51
C ARG A 372 3.03 28.35 16.27
N ALA A 373 2.75 28.00 15.01
CA ALA A 373 1.75 27.00 14.65
C ALA A 373 2.10 25.62 15.24
N ALA A 374 3.38 25.22 15.18
CA ALA A 374 3.88 24.01 15.83
C ALA A 374 3.62 23.98 17.34
N ARG A 375 3.85 25.11 18.02
CA ARG A 375 3.58 25.25 19.45
C ARG A 375 2.08 25.19 19.78
N GLU A 376 1.23 25.83 18.99
CA GLU A 376 -0.24 25.75 19.14
C GLU A 376 -0.77 24.31 18.93
N LEU A 377 -0.02 23.48 18.19
CA LEU A 377 -0.30 22.05 18.01
C LEU A 377 0.29 21.15 19.10
N GLY A 378 1.00 21.70 20.08
CA GLY A 378 1.46 21.00 21.27
C GLY A 378 2.91 20.49 21.22
N VAL A 379 3.74 21.02 20.30
CA VAL A 379 5.18 20.74 20.30
C VAL A 379 5.89 21.79 21.15
N GLU A 380 6.46 21.34 22.26
CA GLU A 380 7.25 22.17 23.18
C GLU A 380 8.73 21.90 22.96
N ASP A 381 9.49 22.94 22.60
CA ASP A 381 10.94 22.86 22.41
C ASP A 381 11.64 24.14 22.90
N PRO A 382 12.67 24.02 23.75
CA PRO A 382 13.31 25.15 24.40
C PRO A 382 14.11 26.06 23.45
N GLU A 383 14.48 25.62 22.26
CA GLU A 383 15.20 26.42 21.27
C GLU A 383 14.21 27.28 20.45
N ALA A 384 13.12 26.67 19.99
CA ALA A 384 12.05 27.40 19.32
C ALA A 384 11.34 28.40 20.26
N ASP A 385 11.14 28.05 21.53
CA ASP A 385 10.53 28.96 22.50
C ASP A 385 11.39 30.20 22.79
N ARG A 386 12.72 30.05 22.82
CA ARG A 386 13.64 31.20 22.95
C ARG A 386 13.57 32.11 21.73
N PHE A 387 13.44 31.54 20.53
CA PHE A 387 13.28 32.32 19.30
C PHE A 387 11.92 33.03 19.25
N LEU A 388 10.84 32.36 19.61
CA LEU A 388 9.51 32.96 19.67
C LEU A 388 9.41 34.07 20.75
N GLN A 389 10.19 33.96 21.83
CA GLN A 389 10.30 35.00 22.85
C GLN A 389 11.17 36.18 22.41
N SER A 390 12.27 35.95 21.70
CA SER A 390 13.17 37.01 21.23
C SER A 390 12.60 37.86 20.10
N VAL A 391 11.58 37.37 19.40
CA VAL A 391 10.81 38.13 18.39
C VAL A 391 9.64 38.91 19.02
N ARG A 392 9.27 38.63 20.28
CA ARG A 392 8.24 39.36 21.04
C ARG A 392 8.77 40.50 21.91
N SER A 393 10.06 40.47 22.25
CA SER A 393 10.83 41.56 22.89
C SER A 393 11.40 42.50 21.85
#